data_AF-A0A944E458-F1
#
_entry.id   AF-A0A944E458-F1
#
_cell.length_a   1.000
_cell.length_b   1.000
_cell.length_c   1.000
_cell.angle_alpha   90.00
_cell.angle_beta   90.00
_cell.angle_gamma   90.00
#
_symmetry.space_group_name_H-M   'P 1'
#
loop_
_entity.id
_entity.type
_entity.pdbx_description
1 polymer ?
#
loop_
_entity_poly.entity_id
_entity_poly.type
_entity_poly.pdbx_seq_one_letter_code
_entity_poly.pdbx_strand_id
1 'polypeptide(L)'
;MRDDTARFLVNRAQVDNSEQVRETIRERTPAVRKIERTMEYLDMVGSCHQLVASLGRLVPRLRGQEFTEDERETVRRGIARVRTSADWLEAAIDTGEFTLDEQLAHLLKGE
;
A
#
# COMPACT_ATOMS: atom_id res chain seq x y z
N MET A 1 1.15 24.16 44.74
CA MET A 1 1.86 24.17 43.43
C MET A 1 3.08 23.22 43.38
N ARG A 2 3.10 22.10 44.11
CA ARG A 2 4.22 21.12 44.08
C ARG A 2 3.77 19.73 43.62
N ASP A 3 2.52 19.60 43.19
CA ASP A 3 1.80 18.33 42.96
C ASP A 3 1.49 18.10 41.46
N ASP A 4 1.10 19.16 40.73
CA ASP A 4 0.78 19.06 39.30
C ASP A 4 1.97 18.68 38.42
N THR A 5 3.16 19.21 38.73
CA THR A 5 4.39 18.87 37.98
C THR A 5 4.80 17.43 38.21
N ALA A 6 4.68 16.91 39.44
CA ALA A 6 5.00 15.53 39.76
C ALA A 6 4.02 14.57 39.06
N ARG A 7 2.72 14.89 39.07
CA ARG A 7 1.68 14.12 38.39
C ARG A 7 1.86 14.12 36.87
N PHE A 8 2.22 15.26 36.28
CA PHE A 8 2.51 15.37 34.85
C PHE A 8 3.72 14.52 34.44
N LEU A 9 4.81 14.56 35.22
CA LEU A 9 6.02 13.77 34.97
C LEU A 9 5.77 12.26 35.11
N VAL A 10 4.98 11.84 36.09
CA VAL A 10 4.58 10.43 36.26
C VAL A 10 3.69 9.97 35.11
N ASN A 11 2.69 10.77 34.72
CA ASN A 11 1.83 10.45 33.59
C ASN A 11 2.64 10.33 32.29
N ARG A 12 3.58 11.25 32.06
CA ARG A 12 4.47 11.20 30.89
C ARG A 12 5.36 9.95 30.92
N ALA A 13 5.98 9.65 32.06
CA ALA A 13 6.80 8.44 32.20
C ALA A 13 5.98 7.14 32.03
N GLN A 14 4.71 7.12 32.44
CA GLN A 14 3.81 5.99 32.23
C GLN A 14 3.41 5.82 30.77
N VAL A 15 3.17 6.93 30.05
CA VAL A 15 2.89 6.91 28.61
C VAL A 15 4.14 6.45 27.85
N ASP A 16 5.30 7.04 28.12
CA ASP A 16 6.57 6.70 27.47
C ASP A 16 6.94 5.22 27.71
N ASN A 17 6.74 4.70 28.94
CA ASN A 17 6.94 3.28 29.26
C ASN A 17 5.92 2.38 28.55
N SER A 18 4.66 2.80 28.44
CA SER A 18 3.63 2.02 27.74
C SER A 18 3.92 1.92 26.24
N GLU A 19 4.45 2.98 25.64
CA GLU A 19 4.89 2.99 24.24
C GLU A 19 6.10 2.07 24.03
N GLN A 20 7.12 2.16 24.89
CA GLN A 20 8.29 1.27 24.84
C GLN A 20 7.94 -0.21 25.04
N VAL A 21 7.00 -0.52 25.96
CA VAL A 21 6.54 -1.90 26.18
C VAL A 21 5.78 -2.42 24.96
N ARG A 22 4.95 -1.60 24.31
CA ARG A 22 4.28 -1.96 23.06
C ARG A 22 5.26 -2.24 21.94
N GLU A 23 6.28 -1.38 21.79
CA GLU A 23 7.35 -1.56 20.80
C GLU A 23 8.13 -2.85 21.05
N THR A 24 8.52 -3.10 22.31
CA THR A 24 9.22 -4.32 22.73
C THR A 24 8.38 -5.59 22.49
N ILE A 25 7.07 -5.55 22.74
CA ILE A 25 6.16 -6.67 22.47
C ILE A 25 6.01 -6.91 20.97
N ARG A 26 5.93 -5.84 20.17
CA ARG A 26 5.89 -5.91 18.70
C ARG A 26 7.17 -6.52 18.14
N GLU A 27 8.33 -6.14 18.68
CA GLU A 27 9.62 -6.75 18.36
C GLU A 27 9.69 -8.22 18.77
N ARG A 28 9.14 -8.60 19.93
CA ARG A 28 9.26 -9.96 20.47
C ARG A 28 8.21 -10.96 19.97
N THR A 29 7.25 -10.54 19.16
CA THR A 29 6.16 -11.41 18.67
C THR A 29 6.30 -11.73 17.17
N PRO A 30 7.16 -12.69 16.78
CA PRO A 30 7.40 -13.06 15.37
C PRO A 30 6.14 -13.60 14.66
N ALA A 31 5.17 -14.14 15.40
CA ALA A 31 3.91 -14.64 14.86
C ALA A 31 3.05 -13.51 14.23
N VAL A 32 3.04 -12.31 14.82
CA VAL A 32 2.29 -11.15 14.28
C VAL A 32 2.91 -10.68 12.97
N ARG A 33 4.24 -10.55 12.92
CA ARG A 33 4.97 -10.20 11.68
C ARG A 33 4.76 -11.21 10.56
N LYS A 34 4.65 -12.50 10.89
CA LYS A 34 4.35 -13.56 9.90
C LYS A 34 2.92 -13.41 9.36
N ILE A 35 1.95 -13.07 10.20
CA ILE A 35 0.57 -12.84 9.79
C ILE A 35 0.47 -11.58 8.93
N GLU A 36 1.09 -10.46 9.33
CA GLU A 36 1.15 -9.21 8.56
C GLU A 36 1.72 -9.45 7.15
N ARG A 37 2.90 -10.09 7.05
CA ARG A 37 3.49 -10.47 5.75
C ARG A 37 2.59 -11.37 4.91
N THR A 38 1.84 -12.27 5.54
CA THR A 38 0.90 -13.16 4.84
C THR A 38 -0.29 -12.37 4.31
N MET A 39 -0.80 -11.40 5.08
CA MET A 39 -1.89 -10.52 4.64
C MET A 39 -1.46 -9.62 3.48
N GLU A 40 -0.29 -8.98 3.59
CA GLU A 40 0.27 -8.13 2.53
C GLU A 40 0.49 -8.91 1.23
N TYR A 41 1.03 -10.14 1.32
CA TYR A 41 1.18 -11.02 0.17
C TYR A 41 -0.17 -11.39 -0.47
N LEU A 42 -1.16 -11.77 0.36
CA LEU A 42 -2.50 -12.11 -0.14
C LEU A 42 -3.21 -10.91 -0.77
N ASP A 43 -3.02 -9.71 -0.23
CA ASP A 43 -3.57 -8.47 -0.77
C ASP A 43 -2.96 -8.12 -2.14
N MET A 44 -1.65 -8.32 -2.29
CA MET A 44 -0.95 -8.14 -3.56
C MET A 44 -1.45 -9.12 -4.63
N VAL A 45 -1.54 -10.42 -4.31
CA VAL A 45 -2.08 -11.45 -5.21
C VAL A 45 -3.55 -11.16 -5.55
N GLY A 46 -4.34 -10.75 -4.56
CA GLY A 46 -5.74 -10.37 -4.72
C GLY A 46 -5.92 -9.19 -5.68
N SER A 47 -5.06 -8.17 -5.57
CA SER A 47 -5.08 -6.98 -6.44
C SER A 47 -4.83 -7.34 -7.91
N CYS A 48 -3.86 -8.21 -8.20
CA CYS A 48 -3.62 -8.71 -9.55
C CYS A 48 -4.84 -9.46 -10.10
N HIS A 49 -5.44 -10.34 -9.30
CA HIS A 49 -6.65 -11.06 -9.71
C HIS A 49 -7.84 -10.13 -9.94
N GLN A 50 -8.01 -9.09 -9.12
CA GLN A 50 -9.10 -8.14 -9.25
C GLN A 50 -9.04 -7.38 -10.57
N LEU A 51 -7.84 -6.91 -10.97
CA LEU A 51 -7.64 -6.24 -12.26
C LEU A 51 -8.01 -7.16 -13.43
N VAL A 52 -7.47 -8.38 -13.46
CA VAL A 52 -7.73 -9.36 -14.53
C VAL A 52 -9.22 -9.72 -14.58
N ALA A 53 -9.85 -9.97 -13.44
CA ALA A 53 -11.27 -10.29 -13.37
C ALA A 53 -12.16 -9.12 -13.83
N SER A 54 -11.77 -7.88 -13.52
CA SER A 54 -12.46 -6.68 -13.99
C SER A 54 -12.41 -6.59 -15.52
N LEU A 55 -11.22 -6.75 -16.11
CA LEU A 55 -11.05 -6.75 -17.58
C LEU A 55 -11.85 -7.87 -18.25
N GLY A 56 -11.84 -9.07 -17.68
CA GLY A 56 -12.62 -10.22 -18.20
C GLY A 56 -14.13 -9.96 -18.27
N ARG A 57 -14.69 -9.16 -17.35
CA ARG A 57 -16.10 -8.75 -17.37
C ARG A 57 -16.39 -7.55 -18.28
N LEU A 58 -15.43 -6.63 -18.40
CA LEU A 58 -15.60 -5.40 -19.18
C LEU A 58 -15.45 -5.64 -20.69
N VAL A 59 -14.42 -6.37 -21.12
CA VAL A 59 -14.09 -6.56 -22.54
C VAL A 59 -15.28 -7.09 -23.37
N PRO A 60 -16.06 -8.09 -22.93
CA PRO A 60 -17.23 -8.55 -23.68
C PRO A 60 -18.30 -7.47 -23.85
N ARG A 61 -18.47 -6.58 -22.86
CA ARG A 61 -19.46 -5.49 -22.86
C ARG A 61 -19.07 -4.33 -23.78
N LEU A 62 -17.77 -4.17 -24.03
CA LEU A 62 -17.22 -3.13 -24.92
C LEU A 62 -17.17 -3.57 -26.38
N ARG A 63 -17.51 -4.83 -26.69
CA ARG A 63 -17.50 -5.34 -28.06
C ARG A 63 -18.47 -4.55 -28.93
N GLY A 64 -17.96 -3.98 -30.02
CA GLY A 64 -18.76 -3.17 -30.96
C GLY A 64 -18.97 -1.72 -30.54
N GLN A 65 -18.36 -1.27 -29.43
CA GLN A 65 -18.34 0.16 -29.09
C GLN A 65 -17.22 0.88 -29.85
N GLU A 66 -17.53 2.08 -30.31
CA GLU A 66 -16.55 3.01 -30.85
C GLU A 66 -16.15 4.01 -29.77
N PHE A 67 -14.85 4.17 -29.58
CA PHE A 67 -14.29 5.18 -28.68
C PHE A 67 -13.84 6.39 -29.50
N THR A 68 -14.17 7.58 -28.99
CA THR A 68 -13.58 8.85 -29.42
C THR A 68 -12.07 8.88 -29.14
N GLU A 69 -11.32 9.79 -29.77
CA GLU A 69 -9.87 9.86 -29.53
C GLU A 69 -9.54 10.25 -28.08
N ASP A 70 -10.30 11.17 -27.49
CA ASP A 70 -10.10 11.60 -26.10
C ASP A 70 -10.34 10.46 -25.08
N GLU A 71 -11.35 9.62 -25.34
CA GLU A 71 -11.61 8.42 -24.53
C GLU A 71 -10.49 7.40 -24.68
N ARG A 72 -10.00 7.17 -25.90
CA ARG A 72 -8.86 6.28 -26.15
C ARG A 72 -7.63 6.75 -25.40
N GLU A 73 -7.33 8.04 -25.46
CA GLU A 73 -6.16 8.61 -24.80
C GLU A 73 -6.27 8.51 -23.27
N THR A 74 -7.45 8.78 -22.72
CA THR A 74 -7.70 8.62 -21.29
C THR A 74 -7.49 7.18 -20.83
N VAL A 75 -8.01 6.21 -21.58
CA VAL A 75 -7.80 4.79 -21.29
C VAL A 75 -6.32 4.38 -21.46
N ARG A 76 -5.63 4.87 -22.48
CA ARG A 76 -4.18 4.62 -22.69
C ARG A 76 -3.35 5.10 -21.52
N ARG A 77 -3.60 6.31 -21.00
CA ARG A 77 -2.91 6.84 -19.82
C ARG A 77 -3.14 5.97 -18.58
N GLY A 78 -4.38 5.52 -18.38
CA GLY A 78 -4.72 4.57 -17.31
C GLY A 78 -3.94 3.26 -17.43
N ILE A 79 -3.90 2.68 -18.63
CA ILE A 79 -3.13 1.44 -18.91
C ILE A 79 -1.64 1.65 -18.66
N ALA A 80 -1.08 2.79 -19.10
CA ALA A 80 0.34 3.10 -18.89
C ALA A 80 0.71 3.16 -17.41
N ARG A 81 -0.15 3.77 -16.58
CA ARG A 81 0.04 3.79 -15.12
C ARG A 81 -0.01 2.39 -14.52
N VAL A 82 -0.99 1.57 -14.90
CA VAL A 82 -1.10 0.18 -14.42
C VAL A 82 0.14 -0.63 -14.78
N ARG A 83 0.64 -0.50 -16.02
CA ARG A 83 1.87 -1.18 -16.46
C ARG A 83 3.08 -0.73 -15.64
N THR A 84 3.29 0.57 -15.52
CA THR A 84 4.45 1.11 -14.79
C THR A 84 4.43 0.68 -13.32
N SER A 85 3.26 0.68 -12.68
CA SER A 85 3.12 0.18 -11.31
C SER A 85 3.39 -1.32 -11.19
N ALA A 86 2.96 -2.12 -12.18
CA ALA A 86 3.22 -3.55 -12.21
C ALA A 86 4.71 -3.86 -12.43
N ASP A 87 5.36 -3.16 -13.37
CA ASP A 87 6.79 -3.29 -13.66
C ASP A 87 7.63 -2.91 -12.43
N TRP A 88 7.25 -1.84 -11.72
CA TRP A 88 7.90 -1.47 -10.46
C TRP A 88 7.73 -2.55 -9.39
N LEU A 89 6.51 -3.10 -9.25
CA LEU A 89 6.24 -4.13 -8.26
C LEU A 89 7.04 -5.41 -8.54
N GLU A 90 7.15 -5.80 -9.81
CA GLU A 90 7.99 -6.92 -10.24
C GLU A 90 9.46 -6.69 -9.85
N ALA A 91 10.00 -5.50 -10.15
CA ALA A 91 11.37 -5.14 -9.76
C ALA A 91 11.56 -5.12 -8.23
N ALA A 92 10.59 -4.64 -7.47
CA ALA A 92 10.64 -4.62 -6.00
C ALA A 92 10.63 -6.05 -5.40
N ILE A 93 9.86 -6.97 -6.00
CA ILE A 93 9.84 -8.38 -5.61
C ILE A 93 11.20 -9.03 -5.89
N ASP A 94 11.76 -8.81 -7.08
CA ASP A 94 13.03 -9.41 -7.50
C ASP A 94 14.22 -8.92 -6.68
N THR A 95 14.21 -7.64 -6.30
CA THR A 95 15.29 -7.01 -5.51
C THR A 95 15.09 -7.16 -4.00
N GLY A 96 13.85 -7.37 -3.55
CA GLY A 96 13.46 -7.31 -2.14
C GLY A 96 13.38 -5.89 -1.58
N GLU A 97 13.53 -4.87 -2.42
CA GLU A 97 13.49 -3.45 -2.04
C GLU A 97 12.13 -2.83 -2.36
N PHE A 98 11.34 -2.57 -1.31
CA PHE A 98 10.00 -1.99 -1.41
C PHE A 98 9.98 -0.49 -1.05
N THR A 99 11.05 0.24 -1.41
CA THR A 99 11.11 1.68 -1.15
C THR A 99 10.22 2.42 -2.13
N LEU A 100 9.26 3.19 -1.59
CA LEU A 100 8.43 4.10 -2.37
C LEU A 100 9.30 5.27 -2.85
N ASP A 101 9.91 5.12 -4.02
CA ASP A 101 10.56 6.20 -4.76
C ASP A 101 9.56 7.34 -4.96
N GLU A 102 10.00 8.60 -4.80
CA GLU A 102 9.23 9.81 -5.09
C GLU A 102 8.56 9.76 -6.47
N GLN A 103 9.22 9.19 -7.48
CA GLN A 103 8.70 9.00 -8.83
C GLN A 103 7.51 8.03 -8.88
N LEU A 104 7.57 6.92 -8.13
CA LEU A 104 6.42 6.02 -8.01
C LEU A 104 5.28 6.69 -7.25
N ALA A 105 5.60 7.45 -6.20
CA ALA A 105 4.61 8.21 -5.44
C ALA A 105 3.87 9.23 -6.33
N HIS A 106 4.58 9.92 -7.23
CA HIS A 106 3.98 10.86 -8.18
C HIS A 106 3.12 10.12 -9.21
N LEU A 107 3.63 9.02 -9.78
CA LEU A 107 2.90 8.20 -10.75
C LEU A 107 1.60 7.60 -10.18
N LEU A 108 1.59 7.24 -8.90
CA LEU A 108 0.42 6.74 -8.19
C LEU A 108 -0.57 7.85 -7.80
N LYS A 109 -0.09 9.06 -7.49
CA LYS A 109 -0.95 10.22 -7.20
C LYS A 109 -1.62 10.80 -8.44
N GLY A 110 -1.08 10.54 -9.63
CA GLY A 110 -1.69 10.98 -10.90
C GLY A 110 -1.49 12.47 -11.17
N GLU A 111 -0.44 13.06 -10.58
CA GLU A 111 0.10 14.37 -10.93
C GLU A 111 1.23 14.23 -11.96
#